data_AF-A0A962LH35-F1
#
_entry.id   AF-A0A962LH35-F1
#
_cell.length_a   1.000
_cell.length_b   1.000
_cell.length_c   1.000
_cell.angle_alpha   90.00
_cell.angle_beta   90.00
_cell.angle_gamma   90.00
#
_symmetry.space_group_name_H-M   'P 1'
#
loop_
_entity.id
_entity.type
_entity.pdbx_description
1 polymer ?
#
loop_
_entity_poly.entity_id
_entity_poly.type
_entity_poly.pdbx_seq_one_letter_code
_entity_poly.pdbx_strand_id
1 'polypeptide(L)'
;MGKALIEPAGRLGPGPGDTQGGATAAPDRPLLIGVFIQHYPPRLGGAECQAKLLVSELVRCGHRVELVTTRHSPELPARTSLGLLTIRRLPTLAPRWLKLPLNLVTGFIAGMQYTRTIDLMHGHCLSPFVLGALLAAKLRGTPTLLKICTIGKKGDIAKIQRFGFRRLLWRLYQQADYFVANTLAVENELIAQGVARARIFTVYNMLEQATHPAAPQDKGYLRRALGLADKLTVLYVGRLHPDKGLGLVMR
;
A
#
# COMPACT_ATOMS: atom_id res chain seq x y z
N MET A 1 19.03 -54.49 6.21
CA MET A 1 19.45 -53.11 6.56
C MET A 1 19.37 -52.29 5.28
N GLY A 2 18.35 -51.49 4.94
CA GLY A 2 17.41 -50.71 5.73
C GLY A 2 17.73 -49.22 5.55
N LYS A 3 17.16 -48.58 4.51
CA LYS A 3 16.96 -47.11 4.33
C LYS A 3 16.31 -46.88 2.94
N ALA A 4 14.98 -46.82 2.88
CA ALA A 4 14.11 -45.66 3.11
C ALA A 4 14.01 -44.77 1.85
N LEU A 5 12.99 -45.09 1.06
CA LEU A 5 12.46 -44.30 -0.05
C LEU A 5 11.92 -42.97 0.49
N ILE A 6 12.30 -41.86 -0.14
CA ILE A 6 11.73 -40.54 0.15
C ILE A 6 10.47 -40.40 -0.72
N GLU A 7 9.30 -40.49 -0.08
CA GLU A 7 8.03 -40.13 -0.70
C GLU A 7 7.91 -38.60 -0.87
N PRO A 8 7.24 -38.12 -1.93
CA PRO A 8 7.00 -36.70 -2.14
C PRO A 8 6.02 -36.14 -1.11
N ALA A 9 6.40 -35.02 -0.49
CA ALA A 9 5.62 -34.30 0.51
C ALA A 9 4.17 -34.08 0.07
N GLY A 10 3.26 -34.57 0.90
CA GLY A 10 1.82 -34.47 0.72
C GLY A 10 1.34 -33.02 0.63
N ARG A 11 0.23 -32.86 -0.09
CA ARG A 11 -0.57 -31.64 -0.15
C ARG A 11 -0.81 -31.12 1.27
N LEU A 12 -0.38 -29.88 1.53
CA LEU A 12 -0.74 -29.15 2.74
C LEU A 12 -2.27 -29.05 2.80
N GLY A 13 -2.88 -29.82 3.70
CA GLY A 13 -4.28 -29.65 4.08
C GLY A 13 -4.49 -28.30 4.79
N PRO A 14 -5.73 -27.82 4.87
CA PRO A 14 -6.05 -26.57 5.54
C PRO A 14 -5.68 -26.67 7.03
N GLY A 15 -4.87 -25.71 7.50
CA GLY A 15 -4.48 -25.63 8.91
C GLY A 15 -5.69 -25.30 9.81
N PRO A 16 -5.68 -25.73 11.08
CA PRO A 16 -6.81 -25.53 11.99
C PRO A 16 -6.81 -24.05 12.43
N GLY A 17 -7.77 -23.30 11.88
CA GLY A 17 -7.91 -21.87 12.13
C GLY A 17 -8.97 -21.23 11.25
N ASP A 18 -10.09 -21.92 11.07
CA ASP A 18 -11.33 -21.33 10.56
C ASP A 18 -11.80 -20.24 11.53
N THR A 19 -11.39 -19.00 11.27
CA THR A 19 -12.32 -17.90 11.44
C THR A 19 -12.84 -17.57 10.05
N GLN A 20 -14.08 -18.00 9.79
CA GLN A 20 -14.91 -17.49 8.72
C GLN A 20 -14.99 -15.97 8.85
N GLY A 21 -14.05 -15.27 8.21
CA GLY A 21 -14.24 -13.87 7.86
C GLY A 21 -15.33 -13.87 6.81
N GLY A 22 -16.56 -13.56 7.22
CA GLY A 22 -17.71 -13.51 6.34
C GLY A 22 -17.32 -12.80 5.05
N ALA A 23 -17.41 -13.53 3.94
CA ALA A 23 -17.34 -12.93 2.62
C ALA A 23 -18.53 -11.98 2.54
N THR A 24 -18.29 -10.71 2.87
CA THR A 24 -19.25 -9.63 2.63
C THR A 24 -19.55 -9.67 1.14
N ALA A 25 -20.83 -9.87 0.81
CA ALA A 25 -21.30 -9.86 -0.57
C ALA A 25 -20.70 -8.65 -1.30
N ALA A 26 -20.18 -8.89 -2.51
CA ALA A 26 -19.73 -7.81 -3.37
C ALA A 26 -20.88 -6.80 -3.49
N PRO A 27 -20.60 -5.48 -3.46
CA PRO A 27 -21.67 -4.49 -3.43
C PRO A 27 -22.57 -4.66 -4.67
N ASP A 28 -23.89 -4.61 -4.45
CA ASP A 28 -24.92 -4.77 -5.51
C ASP A 28 -24.81 -3.72 -6.63
N ARG A 29 -23.99 -2.68 -6.43
CA ARG A 29 -23.68 -1.66 -7.42
C ARG A 29 -22.17 -1.36 -7.46
N PRO A 30 -21.66 -0.89 -8.62
CA PRO A 30 -20.37 -0.25 -8.70
C PRO A 30 -20.23 0.92 -7.71
N LEU A 31 -19.18 0.89 -6.90
CA LEU A 31 -18.81 1.99 -6.01
C LEU A 31 -17.91 2.99 -6.75
N LEU A 32 -17.99 4.25 -6.33
CA LEU A 32 -17.03 5.30 -6.67
C LEU A 32 -16.06 5.50 -5.50
N ILE A 33 -14.81 5.07 -5.68
CA ILE A 33 -13.79 5.03 -4.62
C ILE A 33 -12.77 6.15 -4.87
N GLY A 34 -12.61 7.06 -3.91
CA GLY A 34 -11.56 8.07 -3.96
C GLY A 34 -10.28 7.55 -3.32
N VAL A 35 -9.25 7.26 -4.11
CA VAL A 35 -7.95 6.77 -3.61
C VAL A 35 -6.99 7.95 -3.46
N PHE A 36 -6.62 8.28 -2.23
CA PHE A 36 -5.70 9.36 -1.92
C PHE A 36 -4.33 8.81 -1.54
N ILE A 37 -3.29 9.27 -2.24
CA ILE A 37 -1.90 8.85 -2.01
C ILE A 37 -0.99 10.04 -2.25
N GLN A 38 0.06 10.23 -1.45
CA GLN A 38 0.95 11.39 -1.67
C GLN A 38 1.75 11.27 -2.97
N HIS A 39 2.22 10.07 -3.31
CA HIS A 39 3.03 9.83 -4.49
C HIS A 39 2.45 8.68 -5.31
N TYR A 40 2.42 8.83 -6.62
CA TYR A 40 1.91 7.84 -7.55
C TYR A 40 2.90 7.74 -8.74
N PRO A 41 2.94 6.62 -9.48
CA PRO A 41 3.81 6.50 -10.65
C PRO A 41 3.72 7.70 -11.61
N PRO A 42 4.85 8.09 -12.24
CA PRO A 42 6.05 7.27 -12.52
C PRO A 42 7.11 7.20 -11.41
N ARG A 43 6.90 7.85 -10.25
CA ARG A 43 7.79 7.65 -9.12
C ARG A 43 7.64 6.22 -8.58
N LEU A 44 8.70 5.42 -8.70
CA LEU A 44 8.66 4.00 -8.34
C LEU A 44 9.08 3.77 -6.88
N GLY A 45 8.21 3.05 -6.17
CA GLY A 45 8.41 2.56 -4.82
C GLY A 45 7.38 1.47 -4.52
N GLY A 46 7.58 0.73 -3.43
CA GLY A 46 6.70 -0.41 -3.10
C GLY A 46 5.25 0.01 -2.86
N ALA A 47 5.05 1.18 -2.24
CA ALA A 47 3.72 1.72 -1.98
C ALA A 47 3.01 2.14 -3.29
N GLU A 48 3.74 2.80 -4.19
CA GLU A 48 3.26 3.29 -5.47
C GLU A 48 2.88 2.14 -6.42
N CYS A 49 3.71 1.08 -6.46
CA CYS A 49 3.38 -0.14 -7.22
C CYS A 49 2.12 -0.82 -6.67
N GLN A 50 1.99 -0.92 -5.34
CA GLN A 50 0.80 -1.49 -4.72
C GLN A 50 -0.46 -0.66 -5.01
N ALA A 51 -0.35 0.68 -5.00
CA ALA A 51 -1.48 1.55 -5.32
C ALA A 51 -1.92 1.36 -6.78
N LYS A 52 -0.96 1.25 -7.71
CA LYS A 52 -1.25 0.98 -9.13
C LYS A 52 -2.01 -0.34 -9.29
N LEU A 53 -1.49 -1.43 -8.70
CA LEU A 53 -2.15 -2.74 -8.77
C LEU A 53 -3.55 -2.71 -8.15
N LEU A 54 -3.70 -2.11 -6.96
CA LEU A 54 -4.99 -1.97 -6.29
C LEU A 54 -6.02 -1.24 -7.16
N VAL A 55 -5.63 -0.09 -7.73
CA VAL A 55 -6.50 0.74 -8.55
C VAL A 55 -6.90 0.01 -9.84
N SER A 56 -5.94 -0.65 -10.49
CA SER A 56 -6.20 -1.47 -11.67
C SER A 56 -7.20 -2.58 -11.37
N GLU A 57 -7.06 -3.24 -10.22
CA GLU A 57 -7.93 -4.34 -9.83
C GLU A 57 -9.34 -3.86 -9.43
N LEU A 58 -9.46 -2.74 -8.72
CA LEU A 58 -10.75 -2.11 -8.43
C LEU A 58 -11.53 -1.77 -9.72
N VAL A 59 -10.82 -1.24 -10.73
CA VAL A 59 -11.40 -0.95 -12.05
C VAL A 59 -11.79 -2.24 -12.77
N ARG A 60 -10.96 -3.29 -12.68
CA ARG A 60 -11.26 -4.61 -13.27
C ARG A 60 -12.52 -5.24 -12.67
N CYS A 61 -12.75 -5.02 -11.37
CA CYS A 61 -13.98 -5.40 -10.67
C CYS A 61 -15.20 -4.49 -10.99
N GLY A 62 -15.06 -3.52 -11.91
CA GLY A 62 -16.13 -2.65 -12.36
C GLY A 62 -16.37 -1.41 -11.49
N HIS A 63 -15.53 -1.16 -10.49
CA HIS A 63 -15.64 0.05 -9.66
C HIS A 63 -15.06 1.27 -10.38
N ARG A 64 -15.60 2.45 -10.06
CA ARG A 64 -15.04 3.73 -10.51
C ARG A 64 -14.02 4.21 -9.50
N VAL A 65 -12.86 4.68 -9.96
CA VAL A 65 -11.78 5.12 -9.09
C VAL A 65 -11.36 6.54 -9.45
N GLU A 66 -11.46 7.43 -8.46
CA GLU A 66 -10.87 8.78 -8.52
C GLU A 66 -9.58 8.77 -7.69
N LEU A 67 -8.43 8.59 -8.36
CA LEU A 67 -7.13 8.64 -7.73
C LEU A 67 -6.65 10.09 -7.62
N VAL A 68 -6.40 10.56 -6.40
CA VAL A 68 -5.91 11.90 -6.13
C VAL A 68 -4.51 11.82 -5.51
N THR A 69 -3.56 12.52 -6.12
CA THR A 69 -2.14 12.50 -5.72
C THR A 69 -1.49 13.87 -5.86
N THR A 70 -0.31 14.05 -5.27
CA THR A 70 0.52 15.24 -5.52
C THR A 70 1.27 15.14 -6.86
N ARG A 71 1.46 16.28 -7.52
CA ARG A 71 2.21 16.47 -8.77
C ARG A 71 3.62 16.92 -8.44
N HIS A 72 4.58 16.03 -8.63
CA HIS A 72 5.99 16.27 -8.32
C HIS A 72 6.82 16.80 -9.50
N SER A 73 6.29 16.69 -10.73
CA SER A 73 6.88 17.28 -11.93
C SER A 73 5.80 18.02 -12.74
N PRO A 74 6.09 19.24 -13.24
CA PRO A 74 5.19 19.97 -14.13
C PRO A 74 5.01 19.28 -15.50
N GLU A 75 5.85 18.32 -15.87
CA GLU A 75 5.68 17.58 -17.13
C GLU A 75 4.53 16.56 -17.06
N LEU A 76 4.16 16.11 -15.85
CA LEU A 76 3.07 15.16 -15.68
C LEU A 76 1.72 15.83 -15.89
N PRO A 77 0.78 15.23 -16.64
CA PRO A 77 -0.54 15.82 -16.82
C PRO A 77 -1.28 15.93 -15.49
N ALA A 78 -1.91 17.09 -15.27
CA ALA A 78 -2.70 17.37 -14.06
C ALA A 78 -3.91 16.44 -13.92
N ARG A 79 -4.45 15.96 -15.05
CA ARG A 79 -5.53 14.98 -15.09
C ARG A 79 -5.23 13.93 -16.16
N THR A 80 -5.51 12.67 -15.85
CA THR A 80 -5.47 11.56 -16.81
C THR A 80 -6.72 10.71 -16.59
N SER A 81 -7.49 10.44 -17.64
CA SER A 81 -8.66 9.58 -17.55
C SER A 81 -8.43 8.31 -18.39
N LEU A 82 -8.70 7.14 -17.81
CA LEU A 82 -8.51 5.81 -18.39
C LEU A 82 -9.72 4.94 -18.04
N GLY A 83 -10.77 4.99 -18.86
CA GLY A 83 -12.01 4.25 -18.59
C GLY A 83 -12.64 4.65 -17.24
N LEU A 84 -12.74 3.69 -16.30
CA LEU A 84 -13.28 3.91 -14.96
C LEU A 84 -12.29 4.53 -13.96
N LEU A 85 -11.06 4.85 -14.40
CA LEU A 85 -10.03 5.50 -13.60
C LEU A 85 -9.84 6.96 -14.01
N THR A 86 -10.00 7.89 -13.07
CA THR A 86 -9.50 9.27 -13.20
C THR A 86 -8.33 9.47 -12.24
N ILE A 87 -7.18 9.92 -12.75
CA ILE A 87 -6.02 10.33 -11.97
C ILE A 87 -5.95 11.86 -11.95
N ARG A 88 -5.91 12.45 -10.76
CA ARG A 88 -5.78 13.88 -10.52
C ARG A 88 -4.50 14.16 -9.76
N ARG A 89 -3.61 14.96 -10.35
CA ARG A 89 -2.31 15.34 -9.80
C ARG A 89 -2.35 16.81 -9.42
N LEU A 90 -2.35 17.08 -8.11
CA LEU A 90 -2.44 18.44 -7.58
C LEU A 90 -1.06 19.05 -7.39
N PRO A 91 -0.84 20.31 -7.80
CA PRO A 91 0.46 20.95 -7.70
C PRO A 91 0.87 21.13 -6.24
N THR A 92 2.06 20.64 -5.89
CA THR A 92 2.68 20.83 -4.56
C THR A 92 4.15 21.21 -4.71
N LEU A 93 4.42 22.18 -5.59
CA LEU A 93 5.75 22.75 -5.76
C LEU A 93 5.99 23.76 -4.63
N ALA A 94 6.80 23.36 -3.64
CA ALA A 94 7.16 24.23 -2.53
C ALA A 94 8.58 23.96 -2.01
N PRO A 95 9.22 24.94 -1.35
CA PRO A 95 10.44 24.74 -0.58
C PRO A 95 10.28 23.60 0.43
N ARG A 96 11.35 22.82 0.68
CA ARG A 96 11.31 21.60 1.52
C ARG A 96 10.60 21.79 2.86
N TRP A 97 10.78 22.93 3.52
CA TRP A 97 10.21 23.24 4.84
C TRP A 97 8.69 23.50 4.79
N LEU A 98 8.14 23.97 3.66
CA LEU A 98 6.70 24.18 3.46
C LEU A 98 5.96 22.94 2.94
N LYS A 99 6.68 21.90 2.49
CA LYS A 99 6.06 20.76 1.80
C LYS A 99 5.05 20.02 2.68
N LEU A 100 5.34 19.83 3.97
CA LEU A 100 4.45 19.11 4.88
C LEU A 100 3.11 19.86 5.12
N PRO A 101 3.11 21.13 5.58
CA PRO A 101 1.86 21.87 5.76
C PRO A 101 1.13 22.12 4.44
N LEU A 102 1.86 22.36 3.33
CA LEU A 102 1.23 22.52 2.03
C LEU A 102 0.52 21.23 1.60
N ASN A 103 1.17 20.07 1.70
CA ASN A 103 0.55 18.80 1.35
C ASN A 103 -0.71 18.53 2.19
N LEU A 104 -0.69 18.88 3.48
CA LEU A 104 -1.88 18.81 4.34
C LEU A 104 -3.03 19.67 3.81
N VAL A 105 -2.77 20.94 3.51
CA VAL A 105 -3.78 21.87 2.99
C VAL A 105 -4.27 21.43 1.61
N THR A 106 -3.37 21.04 0.70
CA THR A 106 -3.73 20.52 -0.62
C THR A 106 -4.59 19.26 -0.50
N GLY A 107 -4.24 18.34 0.40
CA GLY A 107 -5.04 17.15 0.70
C GLY A 107 -6.41 17.49 1.25
N PHE A 108 -6.50 18.49 2.13
CA PHE A 108 -7.76 18.96 2.70
C PHE A 108 -8.68 19.59 1.65
N ILE A 109 -8.16 20.50 0.81
CA ILE A 109 -8.91 21.10 -0.30
C ILE A 109 -9.41 20.01 -1.26
N ALA A 110 -8.52 19.08 -1.61
CA ALA A 110 -8.87 17.95 -2.46
C ALA A 110 -9.97 17.09 -1.84
N GLY A 111 -9.83 16.74 -0.56
CA GLY A 111 -10.84 16.01 0.18
C GLY A 111 -12.18 16.75 0.14
N MET A 112 -12.20 18.04 0.45
CA MET A 112 -13.44 18.84 0.45
C MET A 112 -14.12 18.91 -0.92
N GLN A 113 -13.34 18.83 -1.99
CA GLN A 113 -13.83 18.82 -3.37
C GLN A 113 -14.37 17.45 -3.80
N TYR A 114 -13.64 16.37 -3.51
CA TYR A 114 -13.91 15.05 -4.08
C TYR A 114 -14.68 14.12 -3.14
N THR A 115 -14.59 14.29 -1.82
CA THR A 115 -15.26 13.36 -0.88
C THR A 115 -16.78 13.49 -0.90
N ARG A 116 -17.32 14.60 -1.42
CA ARG A 116 -18.77 14.80 -1.63
C ARG A 116 -19.37 13.86 -2.69
N THR A 117 -18.56 13.37 -3.62
CA THR A 117 -19.04 12.62 -4.79
C THR A 117 -18.69 11.14 -4.73
N ILE A 118 -17.78 10.73 -3.83
CA ILE A 118 -17.32 9.35 -3.69
C ILE A 118 -18.09 8.61 -2.59
N ASP A 119 -18.22 7.30 -2.73
CA ASP A 119 -18.81 6.41 -1.72
C ASP A 119 -17.83 6.11 -0.58
N LEU A 120 -16.53 6.11 -0.86
CA LEU A 120 -15.48 5.75 0.09
C LEU A 120 -14.20 6.55 -0.18
N MET A 121 -13.63 7.14 0.88
CA MET A 121 -12.27 7.68 0.87
C MET A 121 -11.28 6.62 1.31
N HIS A 122 -10.40 6.21 0.40
CA HIS A 122 -9.31 5.28 0.69
C HIS A 122 -7.97 6.01 0.76
N GLY A 123 -7.37 6.09 1.94
CA GLY A 123 -6.02 6.64 2.11
C GLY A 123 -4.95 5.56 2.00
N HIS A 124 -4.10 5.65 0.98
CA HIS A 124 -3.03 4.68 0.76
C HIS A 124 -1.69 5.18 1.32
N CYS A 125 -1.27 4.58 2.43
CA CYS A 125 -0.15 4.99 3.27
C CYS A 125 -0.35 6.33 3.97
N LEU A 126 0.15 6.46 5.20
CA LEU A 126 -0.03 7.68 5.95
C LEU A 126 0.90 8.80 5.45
N SER A 127 0.35 9.99 5.27
CA SER A 127 1.08 11.17 4.80
C SER A 127 0.28 12.45 5.10
N PRO A 128 0.91 13.64 5.21
CA PRO A 128 0.17 14.88 5.41
C PRO A 128 -0.95 15.09 4.39
N PHE A 129 -0.72 14.71 3.13
CA PHE A 129 -1.75 14.75 2.09
C PHE A 129 -2.96 13.87 2.42
N VAL A 130 -2.73 12.63 2.84
CA VAL A 130 -3.79 11.70 3.24
C VAL A 130 -4.49 12.16 4.51
N LEU A 131 -3.76 12.76 5.47
CA LEU A 131 -4.37 13.35 6.67
C LEU A 131 -5.34 14.47 6.32
N GLY A 132 -4.95 15.37 5.40
CA GLY A 132 -5.82 16.46 4.96
C GLY A 132 -7.11 15.93 4.34
N ALA A 133 -6.97 14.94 3.45
CA ALA A 133 -8.11 14.29 2.83
C ALA A 133 -9.00 13.55 3.84
N LEU A 134 -8.41 12.89 4.84
CA LEU A 134 -9.13 12.26 5.94
C LEU A 134 -9.96 13.28 6.72
N LEU A 135 -9.36 14.38 7.15
CA LEU A 135 -10.07 15.43 7.91
C LEU A 135 -11.26 15.98 7.12
N ALA A 136 -11.06 16.23 5.82
CA ALA A 136 -12.14 16.65 4.95
C ALA A 136 -13.23 15.58 4.77
N ALA A 137 -12.87 14.30 4.63
CA ALA A 137 -13.82 13.19 4.57
C ALA A 137 -14.65 13.09 5.85
N LYS A 138 -14.02 13.21 7.03
CA LYS A 138 -14.72 13.22 8.32
C LYS A 138 -15.69 14.39 8.45
N LEU A 139 -15.29 15.60 8.04
CA LEU A 139 -16.19 16.77 8.01
C LEU A 139 -17.39 16.59 7.06
N ARG A 140 -17.26 15.73 6.05
CA ARG A 140 -18.32 15.44 5.07
C ARG A 140 -19.15 14.21 5.42
N GLY A 141 -18.80 13.48 6.46
CA GLY A 141 -19.44 12.20 6.78
C GLY A 141 -19.16 11.09 5.77
N THR A 142 -18.13 11.24 4.93
CA THR A 142 -17.74 10.22 3.95
C THR A 142 -17.03 9.06 4.68
N PRO A 143 -17.41 7.79 4.43
CA PRO A 143 -16.70 6.64 4.98
C PRO A 143 -15.21 6.65 4.61
N THR A 144 -14.36 6.21 5.54
CA THR A 144 -12.90 6.29 5.41
C THR A 144 -12.20 4.96 5.71
N LEU A 145 -11.25 4.60 4.85
CA LEU A 145 -10.43 3.39 4.96
C LEU A 145 -8.96 3.73 4.77
N LEU A 146 -8.11 3.52 5.77
CA LEU A 146 -6.67 3.81 5.67
C LEU A 146 -5.82 2.54 5.58
N LYS A 147 -5.00 2.42 4.54
CA LYS A 147 -4.00 1.36 4.44
C LYS A 147 -2.67 1.79 5.05
N ILE A 148 -2.13 0.95 5.93
CA ILE A 148 -0.76 1.09 6.43
C ILE A 148 0.20 0.31 5.53
N CYS A 149 1.25 0.97 5.05
CA CYS A 149 2.16 0.40 4.06
C CYS A 149 3.51 0.00 4.66
N THR A 150 3.97 0.69 5.71
CA THR A 150 5.24 0.40 6.38
C THR A 150 5.13 0.32 7.90
N ILE A 151 5.87 -0.60 8.50
CA ILE A 151 5.88 -0.92 9.95
C ILE A 151 7.15 -0.46 10.65
N GLY A 152 7.06 -0.27 11.96
CA GLY A 152 8.19 -0.26 12.89
C GLY A 152 8.81 1.13 13.03
N LYS A 153 10.07 1.21 13.51
CA LYS A 153 10.71 2.49 13.87
C LYS A 153 10.79 3.51 12.73
N LYS A 154 10.67 3.08 11.47
CA LYS A 154 10.62 3.92 10.24
C LYS A 154 9.31 3.73 9.47
N GLY A 155 8.32 3.07 10.08
CA GLY A 155 6.98 2.83 9.55
C GLY A 155 6.14 4.09 9.44
N ASP A 156 4.96 3.96 8.85
CA ASP A 156 4.07 5.09 8.60
C ASP A 156 3.66 5.78 9.92
N ILE A 157 3.30 4.97 10.93
CA ILE A 157 2.93 5.45 12.26
C ILE A 157 4.12 6.11 12.96
N ALA A 158 5.29 5.45 12.97
CA ALA A 158 6.48 6.00 13.60
C ALA A 158 6.96 7.31 12.96
N LYS A 159 6.82 7.47 11.63
CA LYS A 159 7.15 8.74 10.94
C LYS A 159 6.28 9.90 11.44
N ILE A 160 4.99 9.66 11.65
CA ILE A 160 4.07 10.67 12.21
C ILE A 160 4.47 10.97 13.66
N GLN A 161 4.85 9.95 14.42
CA GLN A 161 5.22 10.08 15.82
C GLN A 161 6.58 10.73 16.09
N ARG A 162 7.37 11.00 15.05
CA ARG A 162 8.64 11.74 15.18
C ARG A 162 8.47 13.26 15.29
N PHE A 163 7.29 13.78 14.96
CA PHE A 163 7.02 15.22 15.08
C PHE A 163 6.64 15.59 16.52
N GLY A 164 6.94 16.83 16.95
CA GLY A 164 6.67 17.31 18.32
C GLY A 164 5.22 17.13 18.78
N PHE A 165 4.26 17.09 17.84
CA PHE A 165 2.83 16.85 18.07
C PHE A 165 2.39 15.39 17.88
N ARG A 166 3.30 14.43 18.09
CA ARG A 166 3.15 12.99 17.81
C ARG A 166 1.81 12.36 18.18
N ARG A 167 1.32 12.62 19.40
CA ARG A 167 0.07 12.03 19.92
C ARG A 167 -1.15 12.66 19.28
N LEU A 168 -1.10 13.97 19.00
CA LEU A 168 -2.20 14.68 18.38
C LEU A 168 -2.38 14.23 16.93
N LEU A 169 -1.30 14.23 16.14
CA LEU A 169 -1.37 13.80 14.74
C LEU A 169 -1.87 12.36 14.60
N TRP A 170 -1.39 11.46 15.46
CA TRP A 170 -1.87 10.07 15.46
C TRP A 170 -3.35 9.97 15.82
N ARG A 171 -3.83 10.73 16.83
CA ARG A 171 -5.26 10.79 17.17
C ARG A 171 -6.13 11.27 16.00
N LEU A 172 -5.62 12.17 15.16
CA LEU A 172 -6.35 12.59 13.95
C LEU A 172 -6.47 11.43 12.95
N TYR A 173 -5.42 10.64 12.74
CA TYR A 173 -5.51 9.45 11.89
C TYR A 173 -6.44 8.38 12.47
N GLN A 174 -6.47 8.23 13.79
CA GLN A 174 -7.39 7.31 14.47
C GLN A 174 -8.88 7.63 14.27
N GLN A 175 -9.22 8.79 13.68
CA GLN A 175 -10.61 9.11 13.32
C GLN A 175 -11.10 8.36 12.07
N ALA A 176 -10.22 7.73 11.30
CA ALA A 176 -10.61 6.92 10.14
C ALA A 176 -11.48 5.74 10.54
N ASP A 177 -12.55 5.41 9.82
CA ASP A 177 -13.52 4.40 10.26
C ASP A 177 -12.86 3.01 10.33
N TYR A 178 -12.09 2.67 9.30
CA TYR A 178 -11.41 1.39 9.17
C TYR A 178 -9.94 1.51 8.73
N PHE A 179 -9.17 0.47 9.02
CA PHE A 179 -7.77 0.33 8.65
C PHE A 179 -7.53 -0.97 7.89
N VAL A 180 -6.61 -0.93 6.91
CA VAL A 180 -6.08 -2.11 6.24
C VAL A 180 -4.63 -2.32 6.69
N ALA A 181 -4.38 -3.48 7.29
CA ALA A 181 -3.06 -3.98 7.61
C ALA A 181 -2.58 -4.93 6.50
N ASN A 182 -1.39 -4.72 5.97
CA ASN A 182 -0.84 -5.58 4.92
C ASN A 182 -0.11 -6.83 5.44
N THR A 183 0.02 -6.97 6.76
CA THR A 183 0.62 -8.09 7.47
C THR A 183 0.05 -8.14 8.89
N LEU A 184 0.15 -9.30 9.54
CA LEU A 184 -0.19 -9.45 10.97
C LEU A 184 0.68 -8.55 11.87
N ALA A 185 1.93 -8.29 11.47
CA ALA A 185 2.80 -7.40 12.22
C ALA A 185 2.26 -5.95 12.24
N VAL A 186 1.73 -5.48 11.11
CA VAL A 186 1.08 -4.15 11.00
C VAL A 186 -0.22 -4.10 11.78
N GLU A 187 -1.01 -5.18 11.74
CA GLU A 187 -2.21 -5.32 12.56
C GLU A 187 -1.88 -5.17 14.05
N ASN A 188 -0.88 -5.90 14.54
CA ASN A 188 -0.42 -5.83 15.92
C ASN A 188 0.09 -4.43 16.29
N GLU A 189 0.80 -3.76 15.37
CA GLU A 189 1.24 -2.38 15.57
C GLU A 189 0.04 -1.43 15.70
N LEU A 190 -1.00 -1.56 14.88
CA LEU A 190 -2.22 -0.76 14.97
C LEU A 190 -2.95 -0.97 16.30
N ILE A 191 -3.07 -2.22 16.76
CA ILE A 191 -3.68 -2.57 18.05
C ILE A 191 -2.88 -1.95 19.21
N ALA A 192 -1.55 -2.12 19.20
CA ALA A 192 -0.67 -1.54 20.20
C ALA A 192 -0.74 0.00 20.23
N GLN A 193 -1.13 0.61 19.10
CA GLN A 193 -1.32 2.05 18.96
C GLN A 193 -2.77 2.50 19.25
N GLY A 194 -3.64 1.62 19.76
CA GLY A 194 -4.97 1.95 20.26
C GLY A 194 -6.10 1.87 19.24
N VAL A 195 -5.87 1.24 18.07
CA VAL A 195 -6.94 0.97 17.10
C VAL A 195 -7.66 -0.32 17.48
N ALA A 196 -8.98 -0.27 17.62
CA ALA A 196 -9.79 -1.44 17.96
C ALA A 196 -9.69 -2.51 16.86
N ARG A 197 -9.52 -3.79 17.25
CA ARG A 197 -9.36 -4.92 16.32
C ARG A 197 -10.48 -5.03 15.28
N ALA A 198 -11.72 -4.72 15.68
CA ALA A 198 -12.90 -4.73 14.82
C ALA A 198 -12.84 -3.69 13.68
N ARG A 199 -11.95 -2.70 13.77
CA ARG A 199 -11.73 -1.68 12.74
C ARG A 199 -10.56 -2.00 11.83
N ILE A 200 -9.91 -3.16 12.00
CA ILE A 200 -8.71 -3.55 11.25
C ILE A 200 -9.01 -4.76 10.38
N PHE A 201 -8.80 -4.62 9.08
CA PHE A 201 -8.84 -5.70 8.11
C PHE A 201 -7.42 -6.06 7.68
N THR A 202 -7.08 -7.35 7.73
CA THR A 202 -5.76 -7.83 7.31
C THR A 202 -5.85 -8.36 5.89
N VAL A 203 -5.28 -7.60 4.96
CA VAL A 203 -5.27 -7.89 3.53
C VAL A 203 -3.84 -7.81 3.05
N TYR A 204 -3.24 -8.97 2.80
CA TYR A 204 -1.86 -9.06 2.31
C TYR A 204 -1.71 -8.37 0.96
N ASN A 205 -0.50 -7.87 0.69
CA ASN A 205 -0.24 -7.18 -0.57
C ASN A 205 -0.39 -8.14 -1.74
N MET A 206 -1.13 -7.69 -2.76
CA MET A 206 -1.24 -8.38 -4.03
C MET A 206 0.11 -8.33 -4.76
N LEU A 207 0.40 -9.40 -5.48
CA LEU A 207 1.52 -9.51 -6.41
C LEU A 207 0.93 -9.70 -7.79
N GLU A 208 1.47 -9.00 -8.78
CA GLU A 208 1.13 -9.27 -10.17
C GLU A 208 1.59 -10.69 -10.51
N GLN A 209 0.70 -11.47 -11.12
CA GLN A 209 1.06 -12.79 -11.58
C GLN A 209 2.13 -12.66 -12.67
N ALA A 210 3.22 -13.40 -12.56
CA ALA A 210 4.30 -13.34 -13.53
C ALA A 210 3.75 -13.68 -14.92
N THR A 211 3.90 -12.76 -15.88
CA THR A 211 3.51 -12.94 -17.28
C THR A 211 4.35 -14.00 -17.98
N HIS A 212 5.59 -14.18 -17.53
CA HIS A 212 6.50 -15.23 -17.97
C HIS A 212 7.03 -15.97 -16.75
N PRO A 213 6.34 -17.02 -16.26
CA PRO A 213 6.87 -17.86 -15.20
C PRO A 213 8.20 -18.47 -15.66
N ALA A 214 9.21 -18.42 -14.79
CA ALA A 214 10.55 -18.88 -15.13
C ALA A 214 10.55 -20.37 -15.51
N ALA A 215 11.06 -20.69 -16.69
CA ALA A 215 11.30 -22.04 -17.13
C ALA A 215 12.63 -22.58 -16.55
N PRO A 216 12.78 -23.90 -16.36
CA PRO A 216 14.06 -24.49 -15.91
C PRO A 216 15.25 -24.10 -16.79
N GLN A 217 15.00 -23.90 -18.09
CA GLN A 217 15.99 -23.49 -19.09
C GLN A 217 16.55 -22.08 -18.81
N ASP A 218 15.73 -21.19 -18.24
CA ASP A 218 16.12 -19.81 -17.91
C ASP A 218 17.23 -19.78 -16.85
N LYS A 219 17.21 -20.73 -15.90
CA LYS A 219 18.25 -20.83 -14.88
C LYS A 219 19.62 -21.13 -15.49
N GLY A 220 19.68 -22.07 -16.44
CA GLY A 220 20.93 -22.43 -17.12
C GLY A 220 21.45 -21.29 -17.99
N TYR A 221 20.56 -20.63 -18.74
CA TYR A 221 20.89 -19.44 -19.52
C TYR A 221 21.40 -18.29 -18.63
N LEU A 222 20.68 -17.92 -17.57
CA LEU A 222 21.05 -16.82 -16.68
C LEU A 222 22.38 -17.08 -15.97
N ARG A 223 22.66 -18.33 -15.57
CA ARG A 223 23.96 -18.68 -14.98
C ARG A 223 25.10 -18.43 -15.94
N ARG A 224 24.97 -18.85 -17.20
CA ARG A 224 25.99 -18.59 -18.24
C ARG A 224 26.12 -17.10 -18.53
N ALA A 225 24.99 -16.40 -18.72
CA ALA A 225 24.97 -14.97 -19.03
C ALA A 225 25.58 -14.10 -17.92
N LEU A 226 25.42 -14.50 -16.66
CA LEU A 226 25.96 -13.79 -15.48
C LEU A 226 27.33 -14.33 -15.03
N GLY A 227 27.93 -15.30 -15.74
CA GLY A 227 29.22 -15.89 -15.38
C GLY A 227 29.22 -16.65 -14.04
N LEU A 228 28.07 -17.18 -13.63
CA LEU A 228 27.92 -17.87 -12.35
C LEU A 228 28.41 -19.31 -12.45
N ALA A 229 29.26 -19.71 -11.49
CA ALA A 229 29.74 -21.08 -11.36
C ALA A 229 28.60 -22.06 -11.09
N ASP A 230 28.83 -23.35 -11.35
CA ASP A 230 27.84 -24.40 -11.09
C ASP A 230 27.71 -24.76 -9.59
N LYS A 231 27.36 -23.77 -8.76
CA LYS A 231 27.17 -23.89 -7.30
C LYS A 231 25.85 -23.27 -6.86
N LEU A 232 25.50 -23.42 -5.59
CA LEU A 232 24.37 -22.71 -4.98
C LEU A 232 24.50 -21.21 -5.23
N THR A 233 23.45 -20.60 -5.76
CA THR A 233 23.39 -19.14 -5.98
C THR A 233 22.33 -18.55 -5.07
N VAL A 234 22.73 -17.57 -4.27
CA VAL A 234 21.82 -16.77 -3.45
C VAL A 234 21.60 -15.44 -4.16
N LEU A 235 20.34 -15.08 -4.40
CA LEU A 235 19.96 -13.80 -5.00
C LEU A 235 19.43 -12.85 -3.92
N TYR A 236 19.98 -11.66 -3.85
CA TYR A 236 19.44 -10.55 -3.05
C TYR A 236 18.78 -9.52 -3.97
N VAL A 237 17.50 -9.22 -3.72
CA VAL A 237 16.78 -8.14 -4.40
C VAL A 237 16.23 -7.18 -3.37
N GLY A 238 16.80 -5.98 -3.33
CA GLY A 238 16.37 -4.96 -2.37
C GLY A 238 17.14 -3.66 -2.53
N ARG A 239 16.59 -2.58 -1.98
CA ARG A 239 17.28 -1.29 -1.91
C ARG A 239 18.57 -1.45 -1.10
N LEU A 240 19.62 -0.72 -1.49
CA LEU A 240 20.85 -0.56 -0.70
C LEU A 240 20.56 0.36 0.49
N HIS A 241 19.87 -0.18 1.49
CA HIS A 241 19.43 0.55 2.67
C HIS A 241 19.56 -0.36 3.89
N PRO A 242 19.96 0.16 5.08
CA PRO A 242 20.18 -0.67 6.27
C PRO A 242 19.01 -1.58 6.63
N ASP A 243 17.77 -1.09 6.49
CA ASP A 243 16.54 -1.85 6.78
C ASP A 243 16.33 -3.07 5.86
N LYS A 244 17.13 -3.23 4.81
CA LYS A 244 17.09 -4.38 3.90
C LYS A 244 18.14 -5.44 4.22
N GLY A 245 18.99 -5.20 5.21
CA GLY A 245 19.85 -6.24 5.78
C GLY A 245 20.94 -6.76 4.84
N LEU A 246 21.30 -6.02 3.78
CA LEU A 246 22.36 -6.46 2.85
C LEU A 246 23.67 -6.78 3.58
N GLY A 247 24.02 -6.00 4.62
CA GLY A 247 25.20 -6.27 5.43
C GLY A 247 25.17 -7.60 6.19
N LEU A 248 24.00 -8.22 6.40
CA LEU A 248 23.89 -9.58 6.94
C LEU A 248 24.09 -10.64 5.85
N VAL A 249 23.66 -10.36 4.62
CA VAL A 249 23.82 -11.27 3.47
C VAL A 249 25.27 -11.35 3.01
N MET A 250 26.04 -10.27 3.20
CA MET A 250 27.45 -10.18 2.79
C MET A 250 28.44 -10.66 3.86
N ARG A 251 27.96 -11.16 5.01
CA ARG A 251 28.80 -11.75 6.08
C ARG A 251 28.80 -13.26 5.95
#